data_AF-A0A7K2P371-F1
#
_entry.id   AF-A0A7K2P371-F1
#
_cell.length_a   1.000
_cell.length_b   1.000
_cell.length_c   1.000
_cell.angle_alpha   90.00
_cell.angle_beta   90.00
_cell.angle_gamma   90.00
#
_symmetry.space_group_name_H-M   'P 1'
#
loop_
_entity.id
_entity.type
_entity.pdbx_description
1 polymer ?
#
loop_
_entity_poly.entity_id
_entity_poly.type
_entity_poly.pdbx_seq_one_letter_code
_entity_poly.pdbx_strand_id
1 'polypeptide(L)'
;MSTPAGNNSGSDGEGSGGHGGGMSPEEFRVALGELRRAIGAVRGESEHIAGLIGQVEARFEAAQAHWQSPAASTAEVMTSWFARASHDLEELLREMAHRMQTAYDNYASAEQANTTNSGG
;
A
#
# COMPACT_ATOMS: atom_id res chain seq x y z
N MET A 1 -28.36 -42.64 55.21
CA MET A 1 -27.69 -43.82 54.62
C MET A 1 -28.32 -44.06 53.25
N SER A 2 -27.69 -44.00 52.09
CA SER A 2 -26.36 -43.55 51.65
C SER A 2 -26.51 -43.27 50.15
N THR A 3 -25.84 -42.24 49.66
CA THR A 3 -25.55 -41.97 48.24
C THR A 3 -24.72 -43.08 47.59
N PRO A 4 -24.61 -43.07 46.26
CA PRO A 4 -23.31 -43.16 45.63
C PRO A 4 -22.95 -41.87 44.85
N ALA A 5 -21.74 -41.39 45.10
CA ALA A 5 -20.95 -40.51 44.25
C ALA A 5 -20.64 -41.26 42.93
N GLY A 6 -20.32 -40.66 41.78
CA GLY A 6 -19.96 -39.30 41.40
C GLY A 6 -19.15 -39.46 40.10
N ASN A 7 -19.25 -38.52 39.16
CA ASN A 7 -18.05 -38.06 38.47
C ASN A 7 -18.29 -36.68 37.87
N ASN A 8 -17.40 -35.78 38.22
CA ASN A 8 -17.30 -34.40 37.77
C ASN A 8 -16.71 -34.37 36.35
N SER A 9 -17.33 -33.61 35.44
CA SER A 9 -16.65 -32.90 34.37
C SER A 9 -17.56 -31.78 33.90
N GLY A 10 -17.42 -30.63 34.56
CA GLY A 10 -17.83 -29.37 33.99
C GLY A 10 -17.04 -29.11 32.70
N SER A 11 -17.70 -28.45 31.76
CA SER A 11 -17.14 -27.45 30.87
C SER A 11 -18.31 -26.89 30.07
N ASP A 12 -18.83 -25.77 30.54
CA ASP A 12 -19.40 -24.76 29.66
C ASP A 12 -18.35 -24.47 28.58
N GLY A 13 -18.54 -25.07 27.42
CA GLY A 13 -17.76 -24.82 26.24
C GLY A 13 -18.61 -23.96 25.33
N GLU A 14 -18.48 -22.65 25.50
CA GLU A 14 -18.87 -21.63 24.54
C GLU A 14 -18.70 -22.18 23.12
N GLY A 15 -19.81 -22.31 22.41
CA GLY A 15 -19.79 -22.45 20.96
C GLY A 15 -19.18 -21.19 20.41
N SER A 16 -17.85 -21.18 20.31
CA SER A 16 -17.07 -20.26 19.51
C SER A 16 -17.46 -20.48 18.06
N GLY A 17 -18.63 -19.93 17.70
CA GLY A 17 -19.00 -19.64 16.33
C GLY A 17 -18.04 -18.57 15.85
N GLY A 18 -16.86 -19.01 15.41
CA GLY A 18 -15.92 -18.19 14.69
C GLY A 18 -16.67 -17.50 13.57
N HIS A 19 -16.99 -16.23 13.77
CA HIS A 19 -17.42 -15.35 12.71
C HIS A 19 -16.22 -15.22 11.77
N GLY A 20 -16.15 -16.10 10.78
CA GLY A 20 -15.67 -15.71 9.45
C GLY A 20 -16.64 -14.65 8.94
N GLY A 21 -16.55 -13.44 9.50
CA GLY A 21 -17.38 -12.31 9.14
C GLY A 21 -16.99 -11.88 7.74
N GLY A 22 -17.64 -12.47 6.74
CA GLY A 22 -17.61 -11.94 5.38
C GLY A 22 -18.09 -10.50 5.45
N MET A 23 -17.27 -9.58 4.94
CA MET A 23 -17.61 -8.17 4.77
C MET A 23 -18.94 -8.04 4.03
N SER A 24 -19.86 -7.23 4.54
CA SER A 24 -21.12 -6.95 3.85
C SER A 24 -20.88 -6.19 2.54
N PRO A 25 -21.82 -6.25 1.57
CA PRO A 25 -21.68 -5.51 0.31
C PRO A 25 -21.51 -3.99 0.51
N GLU A 26 -22.15 -3.43 1.54
CA GLU A 26 -22.00 -2.01 1.86
C GLU A 26 -20.60 -1.68 2.40
N GLU A 27 -20.09 -2.47 3.34
CA GLU A 27 -18.73 -2.32 3.86
C GLU A 27 -17.68 -2.49 2.75
N PHE A 28 -17.92 -3.42 1.82
CA PHE A 28 -17.06 -3.61 0.65
C PHE A 28 -17.05 -2.40 -0.28
N ARG A 29 -18.22 -1.82 -0.56
CA ARG A 29 -18.32 -0.59 -1.37
C ARG A 29 -17.61 0.59 -0.71
N VAL A 30 -17.70 0.71 0.63
CA VAL A 30 -16.95 1.72 1.39
C VAL A 30 -15.45 1.49 1.28
N ALA A 31 -14.98 0.24 1.49
CA ALA A 31 -13.58 -0.12 1.37
C ALA A 31 -13.01 0.12 -0.04
N LEU A 32 -13.77 -0.17 -1.10
CA LEU A 32 -13.40 0.18 -2.48
C LEU A 32 -13.26 1.70 -2.67
N GLY A 33 -14.17 2.48 -2.08
CA GLY A 33 -14.07 3.93 -2.08
C GLY A 33 -12.84 4.45 -1.36
N GLU A 34 -12.47 3.84 -0.24
CA GLU A 34 -11.24 4.14 0.50
C GLU A 34 -9.98 3.79 -0.28
N LEU A 35 -9.94 2.62 -0.91
CA LEU A 35 -8.84 2.20 -1.77
C LEU A 35 -8.63 3.19 -2.92
N ARG A 36 -9.71 3.66 -3.56
CA ARG A 36 -9.63 4.67 -4.62
C ARG A 36 -9.03 5.99 -4.12
N ARG A 37 -9.40 6.44 -2.92
CA ARG A 37 -8.82 7.65 -2.31
C ARG A 37 -7.34 7.45 -2.00
N ALA A 38 -6.97 6.30 -1.45
CA ALA A 38 -5.58 5.96 -1.15
C ALA A 38 -4.71 5.94 -2.42
N ILE A 39 -5.20 5.36 -3.52
CA ILE A 39 -4.52 5.40 -4.83
C ILE A 39 -4.25 6.84 -5.26
N GLY A 40 -5.26 7.72 -5.15
CA GLY A 40 -5.12 9.13 -5.48
C GLY A 40 -4.05 9.83 -4.63
N ALA A 41 -4.05 9.57 -3.32
CA ALA A 41 -3.08 10.14 -2.39
C ALA A 41 -1.64 9.68 -2.73
N VAL A 42 -1.43 8.38 -2.98
CA VAL A 42 -0.10 7.86 -3.34
C VAL A 42 0.38 8.44 -4.66
N ARG A 43 -0.49 8.57 -5.67
CA ARG A 43 -0.10 9.22 -6.93
C ARG A 43 0.32 10.67 -6.73
N GLY A 44 -0.47 11.44 -5.98
CA GLY A 44 -0.14 12.84 -5.68
C GLY A 44 1.18 12.99 -4.95
N GLU A 45 1.44 12.15 -3.93
CA GLU A 45 2.70 12.18 -3.20
C GLU A 45 3.88 11.73 -4.08
N SER A 46 3.66 10.79 -5.00
CA SER A 46 4.68 10.34 -5.96
C SER A 46 5.11 11.46 -6.91
N GLU A 47 4.14 12.21 -7.44
CA GLU A 47 4.39 13.37 -8.30
C GLU A 47 5.11 14.49 -7.54
N HIS A 48 4.73 14.73 -6.28
CA HIS A 48 5.38 15.71 -5.43
C HIS A 48 6.84 15.35 -5.15
N ILE A 49 7.12 14.08 -4.80
CA ILE A 49 8.49 13.58 -4.56
C ILE A 49 9.34 13.71 -5.83
N ALA A 50 8.81 13.34 -7.01
CA ALA A 50 9.51 13.51 -8.29
C ALA A 50 9.87 14.99 -8.55
N GLY A 51 8.95 15.91 -8.21
CA GLY A 51 9.22 17.35 -8.29
C GLY A 51 10.31 17.83 -7.33
N LEU A 52 10.43 17.24 -6.13
CA LEU A 52 11.50 17.54 -5.18
C LEU A 52 12.85 16.97 -5.63
N ILE A 53 12.85 15.76 -6.20
CA ILE A 53 14.03 15.13 -6.79
C ILE A 53 14.61 16.01 -7.89
N GLY A 54 13.80 16.40 -8.89
CA GLY A 54 14.27 17.23 -9.99
C GLY A 54 14.81 18.60 -9.54
N GLN A 55 14.26 19.14 -8.45
CA GLN A 55 14.78 20.36 -7.82
C GLN A 55 16.16 20.18 -7.17
N VAL A 56 16.46 19.00 -6.63
CA VAL A 56 17.77 18.68 -6.07
C VAL A 56 18.77 18.40 -7.19
N GLU A 57 18.37 17.69 -8.24
CA GLU A 57 19.22 17.45 -9.43
C GLU A 57 19.67 18.78 -10.07
N ALA A 58 18.74 19.70 -10.30
CA ALA A 58 19.06 21.03 -10.84
C ALA A 58 20.06 21.81 -9.97
N ARG A 59 20.02 21.62 -8.64
CA ARG A 59 20.98 22.24 -7.71
C ARG A 59 22.36 21.57 -7.80
N PHE A 60 22.43 20.25 -7.98
CA PHE A 60 23.69 19.56 -8.22
C PHE A 60 24.34 20.01 -9.52
N GLU A 61 23.57 20.12 -10.61
CA GLU A 61 24.06 20.61 -11.91
C GLU A 61 24.60 22.04 -11.81
N ALA A 62 23.85 22.93 -11.14
CA ALA A 62 24.29 24.31 -10.92
C ALA A 62 25.58 24.39 -10.08
N ALA A 63 25.72 23.53 -9.06
CA ALA A 63 26.92 23.48 -8.24
C ALA A 63 28.14 22.96 -9.03
N GLN A 64 27.95 21.94 -9.89
CA GLN A 64 29.01 21.38 -10.73
C GLN A 64 29.65 22.42 -11.65
N ALA A 65 28.86 23.35 -12.20
CA ALA A 65 29.37 24.42 -13.07
C ALA A 65 30.43 25.31 -12.38
N HIS A 66 30.45 25.35 -11.05
CA HIS A 66 31.37 26.17 -10.26
C HIS A 66 32.42 25.37 -9.49
N TRP A 67 32.31 24.03 -9.46
CA TRP A 67 33.16 23.17 -8.64
C TRP A 67 34.38 22.62 -9.39
N GLN A 68 35.27 23.50 -9.86
CA GLN A 68 36.53 23.12 -10.53
C GLN A 68 37.68 22.85 -9.53
N SER A 69 37.47 21.97 -8.54
CA SER A 69 38.50 21.61 -7.56
C SER A 69 38.68 20.09 -7.43
N PRO A 70 39.76 19.59 -6.78
CA PRO A 70 39.97 18.15 -6.56
C PRO A 70 38.82 17.43 -5.84
N ALA A 71 37.90 18.16 -5.20
CA ALA A 71 36.68 17.60 -4.60
C ALA A 71 35.59 17.25 -5.64
N ALA A 72 35.75 17.63 -6.90
CA ALA A 72 34.78 17.36 -7.98
C ALA A 72 34.45 15.86 -8.11
N SER A 73 35.42 14.97 -7.91
CA SER A 73 35.21 13.52 -7.94
C SER A 73 34.23 13.03 -6.86
N THR A 74 34.24 13.64 -5.68
CA THR A 74 33.27 13.31 -4.62
C THR A 74 31.87 13.82 -4.94
N ALA A 75 31.76 14.95 -5.64
CA ALA A 75 30.49 15.49 -6.10
C ALA A 75 29.86 14.61 -7.20
N GLU A 76 30.67 14.08 -8.13
CA GLU A 76 30.21 13.13 -9.15
C GLU A 76 29.64 11.83 -8.54
N VAL A 77 30.32 11.27 -7.53
CA VAL A 77 29.85 10.09 -6.81
C VAL A 77 28.51 10.36 -6.10
N MET A 78 28.40 11.49 -5.40
CA MET A 78 27.18 11.88 -4.70
C MET A 78 26.01 12.11 -5.67
N THR A 79 26.26 12.78 -6.79
CA THR A 79 25.23 13.05 -7.82
C THR A 79 24.73 11.76 -8.44
N SER A 80 25.66 10.84 -8.77
CA SER A 80 25.31 9.53 -9.33
C SER A 80 24.51 8.67 -8.36
N TRP A 81 24.91 8.66 -7.08
CA TRP A 81 24.17 7.96 -6.03
C TRP A 81 22.77 8.55 -5.85
N PHE A 82 22.66 9.88 -5.81
CA PHE A 82 21.38 10.57 -5.66
C PHE A 82 20.43 10.28 -6.82
N ALA A 83 20.91 10.39 -8.06
CA ALA A 83 20.11 10.10 -9.25
C ALA A 83 19.57 8.66 -9.23
N ARG A 84 20.42 7.69 -8.86
CA ARG A 84 20.01 6.28 -8.78
C ARG A 84 18.97 6.04 -7.68
N ALA A 85 19.22 6.51 -6.47
CA ALA A 85 18.29 6.35 -5.36
C ALA A 85 16.94 7.02 -5.64
N SER A 86 16.97 8.17 -6.31
CA SER A 86 15.77 8.91 -6.71
C SER A 86 14.96 8.16 -7.76
N HIS A 87 15.61 7.63 -8.79
CA HIS A 87 14.98 6.79 -9.80
C HIS A 87 14.33 5.55 -9.16
N ASP A 88 15.06 4.83 -8.29
CA ASP A 88 14.54 3.63 -7.62
C ASP A 88 13.31 3.96 -6.76
N LEU A 89 13.29 5.12 -6.08
CA LEU A 89 12.14 5.58 -5.31
C LEU A 89 10.93 5.90 -6.20
N GLU A 90 11.14 6.62 -7.30
CA GLU A 90 10.07 6.93 -8.24
C GLU A 90 9.45 5.66 -8.85
N GLU A 91 10.28 4.69 -9.22
CA GLU A 91 9.82 3.41 -9.77
C GLU A 91 8.97 2.64 -8.75
N LEU A 92 9.43 2.55 -7.49
CA LEU A 92 8.70 1.88 -6.42
C LEU A 92 7.33 2.52 -6.14
N LEU A 93 7.28 3.85 -6.12
CA LEU A 93 6.05 4.59 -5.88
C LEU A 93 5.05 4.43 -7.03
N ARG A 94 5.52 4.48 -8.28
CA ARG A 94 4.68 4.22 -9.47
C ARG A 94 4.15 2.80 -9.47
N GLU A 95 4.99 1.81 -9.16
CA GLU A 95 4.59 0.40 -9.10
C GLU A 95 3.56 0.16 -7.99
N MET A 96 3.71 0.81 -6.83
CA MET A 96 2.73 0.72 -5.75
C MET A 96 1.37 1.26 -6.19
N ALA A 97 1.33 2.44 -6.82
CA ALA A 97 0.11 3.02 -7.37
C ALA A 97 -0.52 2.12 -8.45
N HIS A 98 0.28 1.49 -9.28
CA HIS A 98 -0.17 0.54 -10.30
C HIS A 98 -0.80 -0.70 -9.68
N ARG A 99 -0.13 -1.33 -8.71
CA ARG A 99 -0.65 -2.51 -8.00
C ARG A 99 -1.97 -2.24 -7.28
N MET A 100 -2.09 -1.10 -6.62
CA MET A 100 -3.35 -0.72 -5.98
C MET A 100 -4.47 -0.49 -6.99
N GLN A 101 -4.17 0.13 -8.15
CA GLN A 101 -5.14 0.28 -9.23
C GLN A 101 -5.61 -1.08 -9.76
N THR A 102 -4.68 -1.99 -10.03
CA THR A 102 -5.01 -3.36 -10.47
C THR A 102 -5.87 -4.09 -9.44
N ALA A 103 -5.56 -3.96 -8.14
CA ALA A 103 -6.37 -4.53 -7.08
C ALA A 103 -7.79 -3.94 -7.07
N TYR A 104 -7.92 -2.62 -7.17
CA TYR A 104 -9.21 -1.94 -7.27
C TYR A 104 -10.03 -2.43 -8.47
N ASP A 105 -9.42 -2.51 -9.67
CA ASP A 105 -10.09 -2.94 -10.88
C ASP A 105 -10.58 -4.39 -10.78
N ASN A 106 -9.75 -5.27 -10.21
CA ASN A 106 -10.11 -6.66 -9.95
C ASN A 106 -11.30 -6.79 -8.98
N TYR A 107 -11.27 -6.04 -7.87
CA TYR A 107 -12.34 -6.06 -6.87
C TYR A 107 -13.65 -5.48 -7.41
N ALA A 108 -13.58 -4.37 -8.15
CA ALA A 108 -14.76 -3.76 -8.76
C ALA A 108 -15.40 -4.67 -9.82
N SER A 109 -14.59 -5.32 -10.65
CA SER A 109 -15.05 -6.28 -11.66
C SER A 109 -15.72 -7.52 -11.03
N ALA A 110 -15.11 -8.08 -9.97
CA ALA A 110 -15.67 -9.22 -9.25
C ALA A 110 -17.05 -8.90 -8.65
N GLU A 111 -17.22 -7.70 -8.08
CA GLU A 111 -18.50 -7.27 -7.52
C GLU A 111 -19.57 -7.09 -8.60
N GLN A 112 -19.21 -6.53 -9.75
CA GLN A 112 -20.13 -6.41 -10.88
C GLN A 112 -20.60 -7.78 -11.39
N ALA A 113 -19.70 -8.75 -11.46
CA ALA A 113 -20.06 -10.12 -11.84
C ALA A 113 -20.96 -10.79 -10.79
N ASN A 114 -20.65 -10.63 -9.50
CA ASN A 114 -21.43 -11.23 -8.41
C ASN A 114 -22.84 -10.63 -8.32
N THR A 115 -22.98 -9.31 -8.46
CA THR A 115 -24.28 -8.63 -8.47
C THR A 115 -25.13 -9.03 -9.67
N THR A 116 -24.51 -9.29 -10.83
CA THR A 116 -25.21 -9.81 -12.03
C THR A 116 -25.68 -11.25 -11.83
N ASN A 117 -24.86 -12.11 -11.20
CA ASN A 117 -25.17 -13.53 -11.01
C ASN A 117 -26.16 -13.79 -9.85
N SER A 118 -26.15 -12.94 -8.81
CA SER A 118 -26.98 -13.11 -7.61
C SER A 118 -28.38 -12.49 -7.72
N GLY A 119 -28.63 -11.74 -8.80
CA GLY A 119 -29.89 -11.05 -9.10
C GLY A 119 -30.78 -11.76 -10.12
N GLY A 120 -30.48 -13.02 -10.46
CA GLY A 120 -31.24 -13.86 -11.40
C GLY A 120 -32.13 -14.88 -10.71
#